data_AF-A0A2D5ZLI4-F1
#
_entry.id   AF-A0A2D5ZLI4-F1
#
_cell.length_a   1.000
_cell.length_b   1.000
_cell.length_c   1.000
_cell.angle_alpha   90.00
_cell.angle_beta   90.00
_cell.angle_gamma   90.00
#
_symmetry.space_group_name_H-M   'P 1'
#
loop_
_entity.id
_entity.type
_entity.pdbx_description
1 polymer ?
#
loop_
_entity_poly.entity_id
_entity_poly.type
_entity_poly.pdbx_seq_one_letter_code
_entity_poly.pdbx_strand_id
1 'polypeptide(L)'
;MGCKHGSCFFADPNETALIRYPLARPSGSIPVSDRSGPCLGDPLLMESREQDARARAQVGSVRREAALGLLLLIYLSVSIVVYTDYPREPENSPLSALEWEGLGVWRARNCQACHQLHGFGGFLGPDLTNRVSDDTPDDAYQWILFKGLGRMPALKLSDADQAAVLAFLRAMNRTGTSLPPRLGARRAVDSWEHSRLIAEMWVREESEALPAAVERGLDVLTRNRCGACHVPFTEGRHRAADLSAAALDRSIPSLWTLLREGRGLMPAFPMEDEDVEDLSGYLSWASEHRSELIELNDRLVGRENISWSAIPWFEYQ
;
A
#
# COMPACT_ATOMS: atom_id res chain seq x y z
N MET A 1 53.48 35.22 21.30
CA MET A 1 52.64 35.66 22.43
C MET A 1 51.20 35.55 21.94
N GLY A 2 50.33 34.63 22.35
CA GLY A 2 50.29 33.75 23.51
C GLY A 2 48.96 33.96 24.24
N CYS A 3 48.12 32.92 24.26
CA CYS A 3 47.03 32.64 25.21
C CYS A 3 45.63 33.28 24.95
N LYS A 4 44.47 32.65 25.20
CA LYS A 4 44.06 31.31 25.71
C LYS A 4 42.50 31.24 25.74
N HIS A 5 41.92 30.06 25.42
CA HIS A 5 40.78 29.35 26.09
C HIS A 5 39.40 30.06 26.13
N GLY A 6 38.22 29.44 26.03
CA GLY A 6 37.74 28.06 26.06
C GLY A 6 36.23 28.14 26.33
N SER A 7 35.40 27.47 25.53
CA SER A 7 34.54 26.32 25.89
C SER A 7 33.04 26.60 26.19
N CYS A 8 32.21 25.92 25.39
CA CYS A 8 30.95 25.21 25.67
C CYS A 8 29.66 25.97 26.05
N PHE A 9 28.55 25.70 25.32
CA PHE A 9 27.50 24.77 25.79
C PHE A 9 26.49 24.42 24.66
N PHE A 10 26.25 23.12 24.47
CA PHE A 10 25.13 22.54 23.71
C PHE A 10 23.86 22.63 24.57
N ALA A 11 22.74 23.09 23.99
CA ALA A 11 21.44 23.10 24.65
C ALA A 11 20.63 21.84 24.30
N ASP A 12 20.09 21.21 25.35
CA ASP A 12 19.22 20.03 25.40
C ASP A 12 17.81 20.35 24.86
N PRO A 13 17.17 19.49 24.04
CA PRO A 13 15.91 19.79 23.36
C PRO A 13 14.63 19.50 24.17
N ASN A 14 14.65 19.53 25.51
CA ASN A 14 13.48 19.09 26.32
C ASN A 14 12.88 20.12 27.30
N GLU A 15 12.92 21.43 27.00
CA GLU A 15 12.17 22.44 27.77
C GLU A 15 10.89 22.90 27.05
N THR A 16 9.76 22.44 27.59
CA THR A 16 8.41 22.82 27.21
C THR A 16 8.12 24.25 27.69
N ALA A 17 8.00 25.20 26.76
CA ALA A 17 7.69 26.59 27.05
C ALA A 17 6.24 26.76 27.57
N LEU A 18 6.07 26.92 28.88
CA LEU A 18 4.83 27.40 29.50
C LEU A 18 4.77 28.93 29.41
N ILE A 19 3.91 29.43 28.53
CA ILE A 19 3.59 30.86 28.41
C ILE A 19 2.80 31.29 29.65
N ARG A 20 3.44 32.06 30.53
CA ARG A 20 2.81 32.77 31.66
C ARG A 20 2.30 34.14 31.21
N TYR A 21 0.99 34.37 31.29
CA TYR A 21 0.40 35.71 31.15
C TYR A 21 0.58 36.53 32.44
N PRO A 22 1.02 37.79 32.38
CA PRO A 22 1.16 38.64 33.57
C PRO A 22 -0.19 39.23 33.99
N LEU A 23 -0.56 39.01 35.26
CA LEU A 23 -1.66 39.67 35.95
C LEU A 23 -1.24 41.08 36.37
N ALA A 24 -1.78 42.11 35.70
CA ALA A 24 -1.69 43.49 36.17
C ALA A 24 -3.03 43.90 36.81
N ARG A 25 -3.02 44.15 38.13
CA ARG A 25 -4.13 44.80 38.86
C ARG A 25 -3.88 46.31 38.89
N PRO A 26 -4.87 47.16 38.58
CA PRO A 26 -4.86 48.54 39.03
C PRO A 26 -5.55 48.66 40.40
N SER A 27 -4.84 49.31 41.31
CA SER A 27 -5.30 49.80 42.60
C SER A 27 -6.39 50.86 42.45
N GLY A 28 -7.58 50.59 42.97
CA GLY A 28 -8.64 51.58 43.16
C GLY A 28 -9.26 51.37 44.53
N SER A 29 -8.98 52.28 45.46
CA SER A 29 -9.55 52.33 46.80
C SER A 29 -11.03 52.71 46.72
N ILE A 30 -11.91 51.78 47.09
CA ILE A 30 -13.33 52.05 47.35
C ILE A 30 -13.51 52.09 48.88
N PRO A 31 -14.22 53.09 49.44
CA PRO A 31 -14.29 53.27 50.88
C PRO A 31 -15.12 52.16 51.55
N VAL A 32 -14.61 51.69 52.68
CA VAL A 32 -15.28 50.81 53.63
C VAL A 32 -16.49 51.54 54.21
N SER A 33 -17.71 51.16 53.82
CA SER A 33 -18.90 51.48 54.60
C SER A 33 -19.15 50.34 55.58
N ASP A 34 -18.90 50.64 56.86
CA ASP A 34 -19.36 49.87 58.00
C ASP A 34 -20.88 49.65 57.91
N ARG A 35 -21.28 48.39 57.73
CA ARG A 35 -22.59 47.89 58.12
C ARG A 35 -22.40 46.55 58.81
N SER A 36 -21.98 46.65 60.06
CA SER A 36 -22.28 45.69 61.10
C SER A 36 -23.80 45.44 61.17
N GLY A 37 -24.22 44.32 60.60
CA GLY A 37 -25.56 43.75 60.76
C GLY A 37 -25.51 42.28 60.37
N PRO A 38 -26.07 41.35 61.16
CA PRO A 38 -26.05 39.94 60.82
C PRO A 38 -26.92 39.74 59.58
N CYS A 39 -26.30 39.49 58.43
CA CYS A 39 -26.99 38.98 57.25
C CYS A 39 -27.43 37.54 57.55
N LEU A 40 -28.46 37.40 58.40
CA LEU A 40 -29.45 36.34 58.23
C LEU A 40 -29.97 36.53 56.81
N GLY A 41 -29.36 35.83 55.85
CA GLY A 41 -29.85 35.80 54.49
C GLY A 41 -31.32 35.47 54.55
N ASP A 42 -32.14 36.28 53.88
CA ASP A 42 -33.58 36.08 53.83
C ASP A 42 -33.84 34.61 53.42
N PRO A 43 -34.41 33.77 54.31
CA PRO A 43 -34.62 32.35 54.05
C PRO A 43 -35.35 32.13 52.72
N LEU A 44 -36.23 33.05 52.33
CA LEU A 44 -36.98 33.00 51.09
C LEU A 44 -36.11 33.27 49.85
N LEU A 45 -35.07 34.11 49.95
CA LEU A 45 -34.10 34.34 48.87
C LEU A 45 -33.12 33.18 48.73
N MET A 46 -32.81 32.48 49.82
CA MET A 46 -31.98 31.28 49.77
C MET A 46 -32.76 30.10 49.18
N GLU A 47 -34.03 29.94 49.56
CA GLU A 47 -34.92 28.89 49.06
C GLU A 47 -35.26 29.06 47.58
N SER A 48 -35.50 30.30 47.11
CA SER A 48 -35.69 30.59 45.67
C SER A 48 -34.44 30.31 44.83
N ARG A 49 -33.24 30.63 45.35
CA ARG A 49 -31.97 30.30 44.67
C ARG A 49 -31.71 28.80 44.59
N GLU A 50 -32.08 28.04 45.62
CA GLU A 50 -32.01 26.58 45.58
C GLU A 50 -33.01 25.98 44.60
N GLN A 51 -34.23 26.52 44.53
CA GLN A 51 -35.25 26.09 43.56
C GLN A 51 -34.79 26.33 42.11
N ASP A 52 -34.20 27.50 41.83
CA ASP A 52 -33.63 27.81 40.51
C ASP A 52 -32.45 26.89 40.13
N ALA A 53 -31.59 26.57 41.08
CA ALA A 53 -30.47 25.65 40.87
C ALA A 53 -30.95 24.22 40.57
N ARG A 54 -31.97 23.73 41.30
CA ARG A 54 -32.60 22.43 41.05
C ARG A 54 -33.27 22.38 39.67
N ALA A 55 -33.99 23.45 39.28
CA ALA A 55 -34.63 23.56 37.98
C ALA A 55 -33.60 23.52 36.82
N ARG A 56 -32.48 24.25 36.94
CA ARG A 56 -31.40 24.23 35.92
C ARG A 56 -30.70 22.88 35.82
N ALA A 57 -30.46 22.21 36.95
CA ALA A 57 -29.88 20.87 36.98
C ALA A 57 -30.81 19.83 36.33
N GLN A 58 -32.12 19.92 36.60
CA GLN A 58 -33.14 19.06 36.00
C GLN A 58 -33.30 19.28 34.50
N VAL A 59 -33.30 20.54 34.03
CA VAL A 59 -33.30 20.84 32.59
C VAL A 59 -32.01 20.35 31.91
N GLY A 60 -30.88 20.41 32.62
CA GLY A 60 -29.60 19.85 32.15
C GLY A 60 -29.59 18.33 32.04
N SER A 61 -30.20 17.60 32.99
CA SER A 61 -30.30 16.14 32.95
C SER A 61 -31.25 15.66 31.85
N VAL A 62 -32.42 16.30 31.70
CA VAL A 62 -33.39 15.98 30.63
C VAL A 62 -32.79 16.18 29.24
N ARG A 63 -32.00 17.25 29.03
CA ARG A 63 -31.30 17.47 27.74
C ARG A 63 -30.22 16.43 27.46
N ARG A 64 -29.53 15.93 28.49
CA ARG A 64 -28.53 14.85 28.35
C ARG A 64 -29.19 13.50 28.06
N GLU A 65 -30.27 13.16 28.78
CA GLU A 65 -31.03 11.94 28.55
C GLU A 65 -31.64 11.91 27.15
N ALA A 66 -32.21 13.03 26.68
CA ALA A 66 -32.72 13.15 25.31
C ALA A 66 -31.61 13.00 24.26
N ALA A 67 -30.44 13.60 24.48
CA ALA A 67 -29.30 13.46 23.58
C ALA A 67 -28.76 12.02 23.53
N LEU A 68 -28.64 11.35 24.68
CA LEU A 68 -28.23 9.94 24.74
C LEU A 68 -29.27 9.02 24.09
N GLY A 69 -30.56 9.27 24.32
CA GLY A 69 -31.65 8.57 23.66
C GLY A 69 -31.60 8.71 22.14
N LEU A 70 -31.37 9.93 21.63
CA LEU A 70 -31.21 10.18 20.21
C LEU A 70 -29.99 9.45 19.62
N LEU A 71 -28.82 9.51 20.29
CA LEU A 71 -27.62 8.80 19.85
C LEU A 71 -27.82 7.28 19.83
N LEU A 72 -28.49 6.73 20.84
CA LEU A 72 -28.82 5.30 20.89
C LEU A 72 -29.79 4.93 19.75
N LEU A 73 -30.81 5.74 19.49
CA LEU A 73 -31.74 5.52 18.38
C LEU A 73 -31.03 5.58 17.02
N ILE A 74 -30.12 6.53 16.81
CA ILE A 74 -29.30 6.61 15.59
C ILE A 74 -28.42 5.36 15.46
N TYR A 75 -27.71 4.97 16.53
CA TYR A 75 -26.88 3.78 16.55
C TYR A 75 -27.66 2.51 16.20
N LEU A 76 -28.84 2.32 16.82
CA LEU A 76 -29.70 1.18 16.55
C LEU A 76 -30.26 1.22 15.14
N SER A 77 -30.67 2.39 14.65
CA SER A 77 -31.19 2.55 13.27
C SER A 77 -30.12 2.21 12.24
N VAL A 78 -28.91 2.76 12.38
CA VAL A 78 -27.78 2.45 11.50
C VAL A 78 -27.43 0.96 11.59
N SER A 79 -27.39 0.38 12.79
CA SER A 79 -27.11 -1.04 12.95
C SER A 79 -28.17 -1.89 12.26
N ILE A 80 -29.46 -1.58 12.45
CA ILE A 80 -30.55 -2.31 11.79
C ILE A 80 -30.40 -2.19 10.28
N VAL A 81 -30.19 -0.99 9.72
CA VAL A 81 -29.98 -0.81 8.27
C VAL A 81 -28.79 -1.63 7.80
N VAL A 82 -27.62 -1.50 8.41
CA VAL A 82 -26.41 -2.25 8.00
C VAL A 82 -26.61 -3.77 8.06
N TYR A 83 -27.27 -4.28 9.10
CA TYR A 83 -27.48 -5.73 9.24
C TYR A 83 -28.72 -6.27 8.50
N THR A 84 -29.64 -5.41 8.03
CA THR A 84 -30.83 -5.82 7.27
C THR A 84 -30.73 -5.53 5.78
N ASP A 85 -29.88 -4.59 5.37
CA ASP A 85 -29.56 -4.21 3.99
C ASP A 85 -28.40 -5.05 3.40
N TYR A 86 -28.00 -6.13 4.08
CA TYR A 86 -27.10 -7.12 3.48
C TYR A 86 -27.79 -7.75 2.27
N PRO A 87 -27.20 -7.72 1.07
CA PRO A 87 -27.78 -8.36 -0.10
C PRO A 87 -28.05 -9.83 0.19
N ARG A 88 -29.32 -10.23 0.05
CA ARG A 88 -29.76 -11.63 0.04
C ARG A 88 -29.30 -12.25 -1.26
N GLU A 89 -28.05 -12.70 -1.27
CA GLU A 89 -27.42 -13.71 -2.12
C GLU A 89 -25.92 -13.39 -2.06
N PRO A 90 -25.07 -14.19 -1.37
CA PRO A 90 -23.64 -14.04 -1.56
C PRO A 90 -23.34 -14.42 -3.00
N GLU A 91 -22.96 -13.45 -3.82
CA GLU A 91 -22.45 -13.67 -5.18
C GLU A 91 -21.23 -14.63 -5.19
N ASN A 92 -20.62 -14.84 -4.03
CA ASN A 92 -19.51 -15.75 -3.80
C ASN A 92 -19.99 -17.06 -3.16
N SER A 93 -19.75 -18.19 -3.82
CA SER A 93 -19.92 -19.52 -3.22
C SER A 93 -19.18 -19.61 -1.88
N PRO A 94 -19.78 -20.20 -0.84
CA PRO A 94 -19.09 -20.41 0.43
C PRO A 94 -17.82 -21.25 0.22
N LEU A 95 -16.78 -21.00 1.02
CA LEU A 95 -15.54 -21.78 0.95
C LEU A 95 -15.83 -23.28 1.10
N SER A 96 -15.22 -24.08 0.25
CA SER A 96 -15.23 -25.55 0.37
C SER A 96 -14.51 -26.00 1.65
N ALA A 97 -14.69 -27.28 2.02
CA ALA A 97 -14.03 -27.83 3.20
C ALA A 97 -12.49 -27.70 3.15
N LEU A 98 -11.89 -27.94 1.98
CA LEU A 98 -10.45 -27.82 1.77
C LEU A 98 -9.97 -26.36 1.86
N GLU A 99 -10.77 -25.41 1.37
CA GLU A 99 -10.46 -23.98 1.46
C GLU A 99 -10.55 -23.47 2.91
N TRP A 100 -11.51 -23.99 3.69
CA TRP A 100 -11.58 -23.74 5.13
C TRP A 100 -10.37 -24.29 5.88
N GLU A 101 -9.92 -25.49 5.54
CA GLU A 101 -8.68 -26.05 6.08
C GLU A 101 -7.48 -25.16 5.75
N GLY A 102 -7.40 -24.66 4.50
CA GLY A 102 -6.38 -23.73 4.06
C GLY A 102 -6.36 -22.42 4.83
N LEU A 103 -7.53 -21.84 5.11
CA LEU A 103 -7.65 -20.68 6.01
C LEU A 103 -7.17 -21.00 7.43
N GLY A 104 -7.43 -22.22 7.91
CA GLY A 104 -6.89 -22.73 9.16
C GLY A 104 -5.36 -22.71 9.17
N VAL A 105 -4.72 -23.25 8.12
CA VAL A 105 -3.26 -23.24 7.93
C VAL A 105 -2.73 -21.81 7.86
N TRP A 106 -3.33 -20.95 7.04
CA TRP A 106 -2.95 -19.53 6.88
C TRP A 106 -2.84 -18.83 8.23
N ARG A 107 -3.87 -18.97 9.07
CA ARG A 107 -3.92 -18.39 10.42
C ARG A 107 -2.94 -19.05 11.38
N ALA A 108 -2.89 -20.38 11.41
CA ALA A 108 -2.05 -21.14 12.34
C ALA A 108 -0.55 -20.90 12.10
N ARG A 109 -0.17 -20.65 10.84
CA ARG A 109 1.20 -20.34 10.43
C ARG A 109 1.49 -18.84 10.41
N ASN A 110 0.52 -18.02 10.81
CA ASN A 110 0.62 -16.57 10.92
C ASN A 110 1.05 -15.90 9.60
N CYS A 111 0.57 -16.42 8.47
CA CYS A 111 0.92 -15.92 7.14
C CYS A 111 0.53 -14.43 6.99
N GLN A 112 -0.57 -14.01 7.60
CA GLN A 112 -1.07 -12.62 7.59
C GLN A 112 -0.11 -11.61 8.23
N ALA A 113 0.81 -12.04 9.10
CA ALA A 113 1.76 -11.11 9.73
C ALA A 113 2.81 -10.59 8.73
N CYS A 114 3.03 -11.33 7.64
CA CYS A 114 3.97 -10.96 6.60
C CYS A 114 3.29 -10.67 5.26
N HIS A 115 2.23 -11.39 4.92
CA HIS A 115 1.53 -11.31 3.64
C HIS A 115 0.18 -10.62 3.78
N GLN A 116 -0.31 -10.08 2.67
CA GLN A 116 -1.61 -9.43 2.57
C GLN A 116 -2.62 -10.30 1.85
N LEU A 117 -3.90 -10.07 2.18
CA LEU A 117 -5.05 -10.41 1.36
C LEU A 117 -5.86 -9.12 1.16
N HIS A 118 -6.18 -8.77 -0.08
CA HIS A 118 -6.85 -7.52 -0.46
C HIS A 118 -6.17 -6.27 0.10
N GLY A 119 -4.84 -6.24 0.13
CA GLY A 119 -4.08 -5.17 0.75
C GLY A 119 -4.09 -5.14 2.29
N PHE A 120 -4.77 -6.07 2.96
CA PHE A 120 -4.81 -6.17 4.42
C PHE A 120 -3.87 -7.26 4.94
N GLY A 121 -2.95 -6.90 5.84
CA GLY A 121 -1.98 -7.82 6.45
C GLY A 121 -0.61 -7.16 6.62
N GLY A 122 0.43 -7.99 6.71
CA GLY A 122 1.81 -7.54 6.77
C GLY A 122 2.36 -7.10 5.41
N PHE A 123 3.36 -6.23 5.41
CA PHE A 123 3.98 -5.69 4.18
C PHE A 123 5.37 -6.27 3.90
N LEU A 124 5.78 -7.30 4.64
CA LEU A 124 7.11 -7.91 4.51
C LEU A 124 7.17 -8.86 3.31
N GLY A 125 6.07 -9.54 3.02
CA GLY A 125 5.85 -10.38 1.86
C GLY A 125 4.87 -9.72 0.88
N PRO A 126 4.81 -10.20 -0.37
CA PRO A 126 3.83 -9.71 -1.32
C PRO A 126 2.40 -10.06 -0.89
N ASP A 127 1.43 -9.27 -1.38
CA ASP A 127 0.02 -9.65 -1.40
C ASP A 127 -0.18 -10.95 -2.19
N LEU A 128 -0.92 -11.89 -1.58
CA LEU A 128 -1.12 -13.24 -2.08
C LEU A 128 -2.50 -13.48 -2.70
N THR A 129 -3.41 -12.51 -2.64
CA THR A 129 -4.81 -12.66 -3.08
C THR A 129 -4.95 -13.21 -4.49
N ASN A 130 -4.22 -12.64 -5.45
CA ASN A 130 -4.30 -13.03 -6.86
C ASN A 130 -3.04 -13.80 -7.31
N ARG A 131 -2.31 -14.43 -6.37
CA ARG A 131 -1.08 -15.17 -6.70
C ARG A 131 -1.31 -16.61 -7.11
N VAL A 132 -2.42 -17.21 -6.68
CA VAL A 132 -2.79 -18.58 -7.02
C VAL A 132 -4.09 -18.55 -7.80
N SER A 133 -4.05 -19.00 -9.04
CA SER A 133 -5.20 -19.15 -9.93
C SER A 133 -5.62 -20.61 -10.05
N ASP A 134 -6.79 -20.85 -10.63
CA ASP A 134 -7.32 -22.21 -10.79
C ASP A 134 -6.44 -23.08 -11.71
N ASP A 135 -5.66 -22.47 -12.61
CA ASP A 135 -4.67 -23.13 -13.48
C ASP A 135 -3.26 -23.23 -12.87
N THR A 136 -3.03 -22.64 -11.69
CA THR A 136 -1.73 -22.78 -11.00
C THR A 136 -1.54 -24.24 -10.56
N PRO A 137 -0.42 -24.91 -10.89
CA PRO A 137 -0.15 -26.27 -10.44
C PRO A 137 -0.10 -26.39 -8.91
N ASP A 138 -0.57 -27.51 -8.35
CA ASP A 138 -0.59 -27.74 -6.89
C ASP A 138 0.81 -27.78 -6.26
N ASP A 139 1.84 -28.09 -7.03
CA ASP A 139 3.24 -28.16 -6.59
C ASP A 139 4.02 -26.84 -6.81
N ALA A 140 3.41 -25.84 -7.47
CA ALA A 140 4.10 -24.62 -7.91
C ALA A 140 4.84 -23.88 -6.79
N TYR A 141 4.33 -23.97 -5.55
CA TYR A 141 4.89 -23.32 -4.37
C TYR A 141 5.45 -24.27 -3.32
N GLN A 142 5.48 -25.58 -3.60
CA GLN A 142 5.89 -26.59 -2.61
C GLN A 142 7.28 -26.32 -2.06
N TRP A 143 8.23 -25.95 -2.93
CA TRP A 143 9.59 -25.66 -2.53
C TRP A 143 9.69 -24.41 -1.64
N ILE A 144 8.90 -23.36 -1.90
CA ILE A 144 8.88 -22.13 -1.09
C ILE A 144 8.28 -22.41 0.28
N LEU A 145 7.15 -23.14 0.33
CA LEU A 145 6.49 -23.48 1.58
C LEU A 145 7.33 -24.43 2.44
N PHE A 146 8.11 -25.31 1.80
CA PHE A 146 8.95 -26.27 2.51
C PHE A 146 10.31 -25.70 2.95
N LYS A 147 11.02 -24.99 2.07
CA LYS A 147 12.38 -24.48 2.32
C LYS A 147 12.44 -23.01 2.73
N GLY A 148 11.40 -22.23 2.47
CA GLY A 148 11.41 -20.78 2.60
C GLY A 148 12.13 -20.08 1.44
N LEU A 149 11.99 -18.76 1.36
CA LEU A 149 12.64 -17.91 0.37
C LEU A 149 12.93 -16.52 0.95
N GLY A 150 14.21 -16.12 0.95
CA GLY A 150 14.63 -14.82 1.49
C GLY A 150 14.28 -14.68 2.97
N ARG A 151 13.37 -13.75 3.30
CA ARG A 151 12.87 -13.55 4.67
C ARG A 151 11.68 -14.46 5.03
N MET A 152 11.08 -15.13 4.05
CA MET A 152 10.00 -16.08 4.30
C MET A 152 10.59 -17.37 4.93
N PRO A 153 10.19 -17.74 6.15
CA PRO A 153 10.74 -18.90 6.84
C PRO A 153 10.30 -20.21 6.18
N ALA A 154 11.07 -21.27 6.41
CA ALA A 154 10.68 -22.64 6.08
C ALA A 154 9.50 -23.08 6.96
N LEU A 155 8.30 -23.18 6.38
CA LEU A 155 7.09 -23.57 7.13
C LEU A 155 6.96 -25.09 7.30
N LYS A 156 7.61 -25.86 6.42
CA LYS A 156 7.62 -27.34 6.43
C LYS A 156 6.20 -27.92 6.52
N LEU A 157 5.29 -27.34 5.74
CA LEU A 157 3.90 -27.78 5.67
C LEU A 157 3.82 -29.21 5.11
N SER A 158 2.85 -29.99 5.60
CA SER A 158 2.52 -31.29 5.00
C SER A 158 1.98 -31.08 3.57
N ASP A 159 2.02 -32.10 2.71
CA ASP A 159 1.47 -31.96 1.36
C ASP A 159 -0.04 -31.64 1.39
N ALA A 160 -0.76 -32.15 2.40
CA ALA A 160 -2.17 -31.81 2.65
C ALA A 160 -2.35 -30.33 3.05
N ASP A 161 -1.56 -29.82 4.00
CA ASP A 161 -1.60 -28.42 4.42
C ASP A 161 -1.28 -27.46 3.26
N GLN A 162 -0.35 -27.86 2.40
CA GLN A 162 0.03 -27.09 1.21
C GLN A 162 -1.12 -27.04 0.21
N ALA A 163 -1.70 -28.19 -0.14
CA ALA A 163 -2.86 -28.25 -1.02
C ALA A 163 -4.03 -27.42 -0.47
N ALA A 164 -4.28 -27.50 0.84
CA ALA A 164 -5.31 -26.72 1.51
C ALA A 164 -5.05 -25.21 1.41
N VAL A 165 -3.84 -24.74 1.71
CA VAL A 165 -3.52 -23.30 1.65
C VAL A 165 -3.58 -22.78 0.21
N LEU A 166 -3.18 -23.57 -0.79
CA LEU A 166 -3.32 -23.21 -2.20
C LEU A 166 -4.79 -23.12 -2.60
N ALA A 167 -5.63 -24.08 -2.18
CA ALA A 167 -7.07 -24.02 -2.43
C ALA A 167 -7.68 -22.73 -1.84
N PHE A 168 -7.32 -22.39 -0.60
CA PHE A 168 -7.75 -21.13 0.02
C PHE A 168 -7.30 -19.91 -0.78
N LEU A 169 -6.05 -19.86 -1.25
CA LEU A 169 -5.56 -18.73 -2.06
C LEU A 169 -6.25 -18.63 -3.43
N ARG A 170 -6.61 -19.76 -4.06
CA ARG A 170 -7.47 -19.77 -5.26
C ARG A 170 -8.84 -19.17 -4.96
N ALA A 171 -9.43 -19.53 -3.82
CA ALA A 171 -10.68 -18.93 -3.38
C ALA A 171 -10.56 -17.42 -3.20
N MET A 172 -9.47 -16.93 -2.59
CA MET A 172 -9.21 -15.49 -2.47
C MET A 172 -9.09 -14.81 -3.83
N ASN A 173 -8.43 -15.45 -4.80
CA ASN A 173 -8.32 -14.91 -6.16
C ASN A 173 -9.68 -14.72 -6.84
N ARG A 174 -10.64 -15.63 -6.59
CA ARG A 174 -12.01 -15.52 -7.11
C ARG A 174 -12.82 -14.39 -6.49
N THR A 175 -12.45 -13.90 -5.29
CA THR A 175 -13.17 -12.82 -4.60
C THR A 175 -12.86 -11.41 -5.09
N GLY A 176 -11.97 -11.26 -6.09
CA GLY A 176 -11.62 -9.96 -6.69
C GLY A 176 -10.13 -9.66 -6.65
N THR A 177 -9.75 -8.44 -7.02
CA THR A 177 -8.35 -8.00 -7.18
C THR A 177 -7.85 -7.21 -5.98
N SER A 178 -6.64 -7.52 -5.51
CA SER A 178 -6.16 -7.12 -4.18
C SER A 178 -5.54 -5.74 -4.02
N LEU A 179 -5.21 -5.12 -5.14
CA LEU A 179 -5.06 -3.69 -5.27
C LEU A 179 -5.71 -3.30 -6.59
N PRO A 180 -6.43 -2.17 -6.67
CA PRO A 180 -6.69 -1.58 -7.97
C PRO A 180 -5.33 -1.39 -8.68
N PRO A 181 -5.28 -1.54 -10.02
CA PRO A 181 -4.09 -1.18 -10.79
C PRO A 181 -3.59 0.18 -10.29
N ARG A 182 -2.26 0.36 -10.16
CA ARG A 182 -1.68 1.66 -9.73
C ARG A 182 -2.44 2.77 -10.45
N LEU A 183 -2.99 3.74 -9.70
CA LEU A 183 -3.83 4.82 -10.24
C LEU A 183 -3.27 5.29 -11.60
N GLY A 184 -4.06 5.09 -12.65
CA GLY A 184 -3.68 5.34 -14.05
C GLY A 184 -3.52 4.10 -14.94
N ALA A 185 -3.42 2.88 -14.40
CA ALA A 185 -3.29 1.68 -15.25
C ALA A 185 -4.61 1.29 -15.97
N ARG A 186 -4.81 1.75 -17.21
CA ARG A 186 -5.98 1.45 -18.07
C ARG A 186 -5.99 0.05 -18.68
N ARG A 187 -4.86 -0.66 -18.70
CA ARG A 187 -4.75 -2.02 -19.24
C ARG A 187 -3.86 -2.87 -18.34
N ALA A 188 -4.36 -4.03 -17.92
CA ALA A 188 -3.50 -5.11 -17.44
C ALA A 188 -2.72 -5.63 -18.65
N VAL A 189 -1.53 -5.10 -18.86
CA VAL A 189 -0.62 -5.61 -19.88
C VAL A 189 0.11 -6.80 -19.28
N ASP A 190 0.01 -7.95 -19.94
CA ASP A 190 0.80 -9.12 -19.60
C ASP A 190 2.29 -8.75 -19.63
N SER A 191 2.97 -8.89 -18.48
CA SER A 191 4.29 -8.29 -18.28
C SER A 191 5.36 -8.84 -19.23
N TRP A 192 5.13 -10.02 -19.82
CA TRP A 192 6.04 -10.67 -20.77
C TRP A 192 6.00 -10.06 -22.19
N GLU A 193 4.87 -9.47 -22.62
CA GLU A 193 4.75 -8.77 -23.92
C GLU A 193 4.91 -7.25 -23.80
N HIS A 194 5.08 -6.72 -22.59
CA HIS A 194 5.07 -5.27 -22.34
C HIS A 194 6.09 -4.52 -23.20
N SER A 195 7.31 -5.04 -23.30
CA SER A 195 8.36 -4.48 -24.18
C SER A 195 7.97 -4.49 -25.66
N ARG A 196 7.30 -5.55 -26.14
CA ARG A 196 6.84 -5.65 -27.53
C ARG A 196 5.74 -4.63 -27.81
N LEU A 197 4.80 -4.45 -26.89
CA LEU A 197 3.74 -3.47 -27.06
C LEU A 197 4.26 -2.03 -27.13
N ILE A 198 5.25 -1.66 -26.31
CA ILE A 198 5.89 -0.35 -26.41
C ILE A 198 6.60 -0.21 -27.77
N ALA A 199 7.33 -1.24 -28.21
CA ALA A 199 8.03 -1.23 -29.48
C ALA A 199 7.07 -1.15 -30.69
N GLU A 200 5.91 -1.80 -30.62
CA GLU A 200 4.85 -1.65 -31.63
C GLU A 200 4.26 -0.24 -31.64
N MET A 201 4.14 0.42 -30.49
CA MET A 201 3.71 1.82 -30.42
C MET A 201 4.76 2.75 -31.02
N TRP A 202 6.05 2.52 -30.76
CA TRP A 202 7.15 3.23 -31.40
C TRP A 202 7.02 3.19 -32.92
N VAL A 203 6.90 1.99 -33.51
CA VAL A 203 6.79 1.83 -34.98
C VAL A 203 5.57 2.55 -35.54
N ARG A 204 4.46 2.60 -34.80
CA ARG A 204 3.24 3.30 -35.22
C ARG A 204 3.38 4.83 -35.14
N GLU A 205 4.01 5.35 -34.10
CA GLU A 205 4.09 6.79 -33.85
C GLU A 205 5.23 7.46 -34.63
N GLU A 206 6.42 6.89 -34.58
CA GLU A 206 7.60 7.44 -35.28
C GLU A 206 7.57 7.15 -36.79
N SER A 207 6.67 6.26 -37.24
CA SER A 207 6.63 5.76 -38.63
C SER A 207 7.97 5.16 -39.11
N GLU A 208 8.80 4.74 -38.17
CA GLU A 208 10.12 4.14 -38.39
C GLU A 208 10.10 2.67 -37.96
N ALA A 209 10.51 1.79 -38.87
CA ALA A 209 10.64 0.37 -38.55
C ALA A 209 11.84 0.16 -37.62
N LEU A 210 11.72 -0.79 -36.69
CA LEU A 210 12.86 -1.20 -35.89
C LEU A 210 13.95 -1.78 -36.81
N PRO A 211 15.23 -1.49 -36.57
CA PRO A 211 16.31 -2.21 -37.22
C PRO A 211 16.13 -3.72 -37.02
N ALA A 212 16.36 -4.53 -38.06
CA ALA A 212 16.10 -5.96 -38.01
C ALA A 212 16.80 -6.68 -36.84
N ALA A 213 18.00 -6.23 -36.44
CA ALA A 213 18.71 -6.76 -35.28
C ALA A 213 18.01 -6.44 -33.94
N VAL A 214 17.42 -5.25 -33.82
CA VAL A 214 16.64 -4.83 -32.64
C VAL A 214 15.36 -5.66 -32.54
N GLU A 215 14.69 -5.90 -33.67
CA GLU A 215 13.49 -6.74 -33.70
C GLU A 215 13.79 -8.19 -33.30
N ARG A 216 14.89 -8.79 -33.78
CA ARG A 216 15.32 -10.13 -33.34
C ARG A 216 15.63 -10.17 -31.85
N GLY A 217 16.32 -9.16 -31.32
CA GLY A 217 16.62 -9.05 -29.89
C GLY A 217 15.37 -8.92 -29.02
N LEU A 218 14.38 -8.16 -29.48
CA LEU A 218 13.07 -8.06 -28.84
C LEU A 218 12.34 -9.42 -28.86
N ASP A 219 12.46 -10.19 -29.94
CA ASP A 219 11.90 -11.54 -30.00
C ASP A 219 12.60 -12.49 -29.01
N VAL A 220 13.94 -12.42 -28.88
CA VAL A 220 14.67 -13.17 -27.85
C VAL A 220 14.14 -12.83 -26.45
N LEU A 221 13.95 -11.54 -26.14
CA LEU A 221 13.45 -11.08 -24.83
C LEU A 221 12.04 -11.61 -24.50
N THR A 222 11.14 -11.61 -25.48
CA THR A 222 9.74 -12.04 -25.29
C THR A 222 9.59 -13.56 -25.29
N ARG A 223 10.27 -14.26 -26.20
CA ARG A 223 10.23 -15.71 -26.34
C ARG A 223 10.82 -16.42 -25.12
N ASN A 224 11.85 -15.82 -24.49
CA ASN A 224 12.42 -16.28 -23.22
C ASN A 224 11.68 -15.73 -21.98
N ARG A 225 10.59 -14.97 -22.20
CA ARG A 225 9.71 -14.42 -21.16
C ARG A 225 10.46 -13.62 -20.10
N CYS A 226 11.52 -12.89 -20.48
CA CYS A 226 12.30 -12.11 -19.53
C CYS A 226 11.43 -11.04 -18.83
N GLY A 227 10.38 -10.53 -19.52
CA GLY A 227 9.38 -9.60 -18.97
C GLY A 227 8.49 -10.16 -17.84
N ALA A 228 8.50 -11.47 -17.60
CA ALA A 228 7.85 -12.05 -16.42
C ALA A 228 8.47 -11.55 -15.10
N CYS A 229 9.77 -11.25 -15.14
CA CYS A 229 10.52 -10.67 -14.04
C CYS A 229 10.90 -9.22 -14.32
N HIS A 230 11.46 -8.94 -15.51
CA HIS A 230 12.02 -7.66 -15.89
C HIS A 230 11.00 -6.73 -16.54
N VAL A 231 10.28 -5.95 -15.73
CA VAL A 231 9.28 -5.00 -16.22
C VAL A 231 9.98 -3.69 -16.65
N PRO A 232 9.72 -3.17 -17.86
CA PRO A 232 10.36 -1.92 -18.31
C PRO A 232 9.90 -0.72 -17.48
N PHE A 233 10.82 0.21 -17.22
CA PHE A 233 10.58 1.52 -16.55
C PHE A 233 10.06 1.46 -15.11
N THR A 234 10.18 0.31 -14.45
CA THR A 234 9.82 0.15 -13.05
C THR A 234 10.62 -0.99 -12.42
N GLU A 235 10.50 -1.16 -11.12
CA GLU A 235 11.10 -2.31 -10.45
C GLU A 235 10.30 -3.58 -10.82
N GLY A 236 11.02 -4.57 -11.35
CA GLY A 236 10.45 -5.85 -11.76
C GLY A 236 10.08 -6.76 -10.58
N ARG A 237 9.47 -7.91 -10.89
CA ARG A 237 9.15 -8.93 -9.88
C ARG A 237 10.44 -9.41 -9.21
N HIS A 238 10.37 -9.70 -7.91
CA HIS A 238 11.54 -10.10 -7.11
C HIS A 238 12.69 -9.08 -7.11
N ARG A 239 12.37 -7.78 -7.33
CA ARG A 239 13.36 -6.70 -7.48
C ARG A 239 14.27 -6.88 -8.70
N ALA A 240 13.76 -7.55 -9.74
CA ALA A 240 14.47 -7.67 -11.00
C ALA A 240 14.68 -6.27 -11.60
N ALA A 241 15.87 -6.05 -12.16
CA ALA A 241 16.26 -4.77 -12.72
C ALA A 241 15.42 -4.40 -13.96
N ASP A 242 15.20 -3.10 -14.15
CA ASP A 242 14.67 -2.52 -15.39
C ASP A 242 15.69 -2.70 -16.52
N LEU A 243 15.37 -3.55 -17.49
CA LEU A 243 16.26 -3.84 -18.60
C LEU A 243 16.33 -2.73 -19.64
N SER A 244 15.38 -1.80 -19.66
CA SER A 244 15.42 -0.64 -20.58
C SER A 244 16.63 0.28 -20.32
N ALA A 245 17.23 0.19 -19.14
CA ALA A 245 18.44 0.93 -18.77
C ALA A 245 19.69 0.03 -18.69
N ALA A 246 19.59 -1.26 -19.01
CA ALA A 246 20.65 -2.23 -18.71
C ALA A 246 21.96 -1.99 -19.48
N ALA A 247 21.90 -1.34 -20.64
CA ALA A 247 23.08 -1.05 -21.46
C ALA A 247 23.95 0.09 -20.91
N LEU A 248 23.45 0.89 -19.96
CA LEU A 248 24.21 1.99 -19.35
C LEU A 248 25.30 1.51 -18.39
N ASP A 249 25.20 0.29 -17.87
CA ASP A 249 26.05 -0.21 -16.76
C ASP A 249 26.73 -1.56 -17.06
N ARG A 250 26.45 -2.20 -18.21
CA ARG A 250 26.97 -3.54 -18.51
C ARG A 250 27.71 -3.61 -19.84
N SER A 251 28.97 -4.02 -19.78
CA SER A 251 29.69 -4.48 -20.96
C SER A 251 29.09 -5.83 -21.44
N ILE A 252 28.84 -5.95 -22.74
CA ILE A 252 28.31 -7.16 -23.41
C ILE A 252 29.01 -8.48 -22.97
N PRO A 253 30.33 -8.52 -22.71
CA PRO A 253 30.99 -9.74 -22.21
C PRO A 253 30.48 -10.25 -20.86
N SER A 254 29.93 -9.38 -20.01
CA SER A 254 29.36 -9.75 -18.70
C SER A 254 27.96 -10.36 -18.83
N LEU A 255 27.20 -9.95 -19.86
CA LEU A 255 25.84 -10.45 -20.10
C LEU A 255 25.86 -11.94 -20.45
N TRP A 256 26.86 -12.34 -21.23
CA TRP A 256 27.14 -13.74 -21.59
C TRP A 256 27.22 -14.68 -20.40
N THR A 257 28.13 -14.40 -19.47
CA THR A 257 28.31 -15.19 -18.25
C THR A 257 27.04 -15.16 -17.40
N LEU A 258 26.40 -13.99 -17.28
CA LEU A 258 25.19 -13.83 -16.48
C LEU A 258 24.02 -14.66 -17.01
N LEU A 259 23.80 -14.69 -18.33
CA LEU A 259 22.73 -15.48 -18.94
C LEU A 259 23.03 -16.98 -18.81
N ARG A 260 24.26 -17.40 -19.07
CA ARG A 260 24.63 -18.83 -19.04
C ARG A 260 24.61 -19.44 -17.64
N GLU A 261 25.06 -18.70 -16.63
CA GLU A 261 25.19 -19.21 -15.26
C GLU A 261 24.02 -18.81 -14.35
N GLY A 262 23.27 -17.76 -14.73
CA GLY A 262 22.29 -17.13 -13.86
C GLY A 262 22.96 -16.38 -12.70
N ARG A 263 22.16 -15.62 -11.94
CA ARG A 263 22.64 -14.97 -10.69
C ARG A 263 21.50 -14.74 -9.72
N GLY A 264 21.64 -15.24 -8.50
CA GLY A 264 20.63 -15.08 -7.46
C GLY A 264 19.34 -15.79 -7.85
N LEU A 265 18.26 -15.02 -8.07
CA LEU A 265 16.95 -15.53 -8.51
C LEU A 265 16.79 -15.55 -10.04
N MET A 266 17.71 -14.96 -10.79
CA MET A 266 17.71 -15.04 -12.24
C MET A 266 18.23 -16.42 -12.66
N PRO A 267 17.41 -17.26 -13.31
CA PRO A 267 17.84 -18.58 -13.74
C PRO A 267 18.85 -18.48 -14.88
N ALA A 268 19.55 -19.59 -15.14
CA ALA A 268 20.37 -19.74 -16.33
C ALA A 268 19.49 -19.88 -17.57
N PHE A 269 19.83 -19.14 -18.62
CA PHE A 269 19.27 -19.20 -19.96
C PHE A 269 20.39 -19.64 -20.92
N PRO A 270 20.49 -20.93 -21.25
CA PRO A 270 21.39 -21.37 -22.31
C PRO A 270 20.84 -20.88 -23.66
N MET A 271 21.58 -20.00 -24.33
CA MET A 271 21.20 -19.38 -25.61
C MET A 271 22.39 -19.44 -26.57
N GLU A 272 22.10 -19.38 -27.87
CA GLU A 272 23.11 -19.32 -28.92
C GLU A 272 23.80 -17.95 -28.96
N ASP A 273 24.99 -17.90 -29.58
CA ASP A 273 25.78 -16.67 -29.61
C ASP A 273 25.11 -15.50 -30.32
N GLU A 274 24.38 -15.82 -31.38
CA GLU A 274 23.58 -14.85 -32.12
C GLU A 274 22.43 -14.27 -31.27
N ASP A 275 21.76 -15.09 -30.45
CA ASP A 275 20.65 -14.63 -29.60
C ASP A 275 21.12 -13.64 -28.54
N VAL A 276 22.32 -13.85 -27.97
CA VAL A 276 22.88 -12.93 -26.96
C VAL A 276 23.33 -11.62 -27.60
N GLU A 277 23.88 -11.67 -28.81
CA GLU A 277 24.23 -10.47 -29.59
C GLU A 277 22.99 -9.67 -29.96
N ASP A 278 21.95 -10.31 -30.49
CA ASP A 278 20.69 -9.67 -30.85
C ASP A 278 20.00 -9.08 -29.60
N LEU A 279 19.94 -9.82 -28.49
CA LEU A 279 19.40 -9.31 -27.22
C LEU A 279 20.18 -8.08 -26.73
N SER A 280 21.52 -8.12 -26.82
CA SER A 280 22.37 -6.97 -26.46
C SER A 280 22.09 -5.76 -27.36
N GLY A 281 21.84 -5.99 -28.65
CA GLY A 281 21.45 -4.95 -29.60
C GLY A 281 20.13 -4.30 -29.21
N TYR A 282 19.11 -5.10 -28.86
CA TYR A 282 17.84 -4.57 -28.37
C TYR A 282 18.00 -3.77 -27.07
N LEU A 283 18.74 -4.29 -26.09
CA LEU A 283 18.95 -3.59 -24.81
C LEU A 283 19.69 -2.25 -24.98
N SER A 284 20.65 -2.21 -25.91
CA SER A 284 21.36 -0.97 -26.27
C SER A 284 20.42 0.04 -26.91
N TRP A 285 19.63 -0.40 -27.90
CA TRP A 285 18.63 0.44 -28.56
C TRP A 285 17.59 0.98 -27.57
N ALA A 286 17.07 0.13 -26.68
CA ALA A 286 16.08 0.53 -25.68
C ALA A 286 16.64 1.55 -24.66
N SER A 287 17.95 1.45 -24.37
CA SER A 287 18.64 2.40 -23.52
C SER A 287 18.91 3.75 -24.20
N GLU A 288 19.17 3.74 -25.51
CA GLU A 288 19.38 4.96 -26.31
C GLU A 288 18.07 5.75 -26.45
N HIS A 289 16.95 5.06 -26.71
CA HIS A 289 15.62 5.65 -26.91
C HIS A 289 14.77 5.67 -25.62
N ARG A 290 15.43 5.61 -24.46
CA ARG A 290 14.75 5.33 -23.19
C ARG A 290 13.71 6.40 -22.83
N SER A 291 13.98 7.67 -23.13
CA SER A 291 13.11 8.78 -22.76
C SER A 291 11.78 8.72 -23.51
N GLU A 292 11.85 8.49 -24.82
CA GLU A 292 10.71 8.36 -25.71
C GLU A 292 9.90 7.10 -25.39
N LEU A 293 10.58 5.98 -25.11
CA LEU A 293 9.91 4.75 -24.71
C LEU A 293 9.19 4.87 -23.34
N ILE A 294 9.67 5.73 -22.43
CA ILE A 294 8.95 6.05 -21.18
C ILE A 294 7.65 6.79 -21.48
N GLU A 295 7.66 7.77 -22.38
CA GLU A 295 6.45 8.50 -22.74
C GLU A 295 5.42 7.59 -23.42
N LEU A 296 5.87 6.72 -24.34
CA LEU A 296 5.05 5.69 -24.95
C LEU A 296 4.48 4.73 -23.91
N ASN A 297 5.30 4.31 -22.94
CA ASN A 297 4.85 3.47 -21.85
C ASN A 297 3.80 4.16 -20.98
N ASP A 298 4.01 5.43 -20.60
CA ASP A 298 3.06 6.17 -19.77
C ASP A 298 1.71 6.31 -20.49
N ARG A 299 1.72 6.52 -21.81
CA ARG A 299 0.52 6.43 -22.66
C ARG A 299 -0.09 5.03 -22.68
N LEU A 300 0.71 3.99 -22.90
CA LEU A 300 0.29 2.58 -22.98
C LEU A 300 -0.41 2.13 -21.71
N VAL A 301 0.19 2.43 -20.55
CA VAL A 301 -0.39 2.07 -19.26
C VAL A 301 -1.50 3.04 -18.88
N GLY A 302 -1.60 4.22 -19.48
CA GLY A 302 -2.64 5.20 -19.17
C GLY A 302 -2.33 6.11 -17.98
N ARG A 303 -1.04 6.22 -17.59
CA ARG A 303 -0.58 7.18 -16.58
C ARG A 303 -0.89 8.59 -17.08
N GLU A 304 -2.01 9.14 -16.66
CA GLU A 304 -2.27 10.57 -16.79
C GLU A 304 -1.39 11.31 -15.80
N ASN A 305 -0.78 12.41 -16.25
CA ASN A 305 -0.11 13.34 -15.34
C ASN A 305 -1.13 13.79 -14.30
N ILE A 306 -0.92 13.39 -13.05
CA ILE A 306 -1.79 13.76 -11.94
C ILE A 306 -1.74 15.29 -11.80
N SER A 307 -2.85 15.95 -12.12
CA SER A 307 -3.05 17.34 -11.76
C SER A 307 -3.37 17.39 -10.27
N TRP A 308 -2.31 17.49 -9.45
CA TRP A 308 -2.43 17.59 -7.99
C TRP A 308 -3.37 18.72 -7.55
N SER A 309 -3.54 19.75 -8.37
CA SER A 309 -4.47 20.85 -8.14
C SER A 309 -5.94 20.53 -8.44
N ALA A 310 -6.23 19.47 -9.21
CA ALA A 310 -7.58 19.11 -9.64
C ALA A 310 -8.19 17.97 -8.81
N ILE A 311 -7.42 17.36 -7.90
CA ILE A 311 -7.94 16.35 -6.97
C ILE A 311 -8.81 17.07 -5.92
N PRO A 312 -10.08 16.66 -5.72
CA PRO A 312 -10.90 17.19 -4.65
C PRO A 312 -10.41 16.54 -3.35
N TRP A 313 -9.39 17.14 -2.76
CA TRP A 313 -8.71 16.66 -1.55
C TRP A 313 -9.65 16.41 -0.36
N PHE A 314 -10.87 16.95 -0.43
CA PHE A 314 -11.87 16.88 0.62
C PHE A 314 -13.27 16.75 0.01
N GLU A 315 -13.70 15.54 -0.38
CA GLU A 315 -15.12 15.28 -0.62
C GLU A 315 -15.57 14.03 0.13
N TYR A 316 -16.23 14.26 1.28
CA TYR A 316 -17.54 13.67 1.53
C TYR A 316 -18.56 14.66 0.96
N GLN A 317 -19.25 14.28 -0.11
CA GLN A 317 -20.54 14.87 -0.49
C GLN A 317 -21.63 13.82 -0.28
#